data_AF-A0A971WFU9-F1
#
_entry.id   AF-A0A971WFU9-F1
#
_cell.length_a   1.000
_cell.length_b   1.000
_cell.length_c   1.000
_cell.angle_alpha   90.00
_cell.angle_beta   90.00
_cell.angle_gamma   90.00
#
_symmetry.space_group_name_H-M   'P 1'
#
loop_
_entity.id
_entity.type
_entity.pdbx_description
1 polymer ?
#
loop_
_entity_poly.entity_id
_entity_poly.type
_entity_poly.pdbx_seq_one_letter_code
_entity_poly.pdbx_strand_id
1 'polypeptide(L)'
;LPAIYSHYGVNAANGLPNPYDILYNTATYNSLIRVLILASVIGATLNVIPYFFYDLKETRQRGIVNILRIRALFEDYGNNALSDEDLVVAIDLVREARMYADSQEMSELSTGIDAAKKAGDKIQLRSAKKDREAAAEHNKMIEISQMVIEEMNKFETELVQIQVELAEEVVAAGLPGLVNVDKSVLRDARQLPKTTPEEKKIRKEAIRLAKRRLASKKLIHKNYKDGIKVFDTSVFDELFKRSDDIEEDLESAYQILFDAQSKNFKAGIKQAKSDIRNLKVTRNEINRAIKVATNEHSLFRRTTKPYQDAVKLLTEQENYKHFDDIAAMFDEAKVRKEENDRLKKEKSDKVKAERLAEIERLKRKRELAKQNRADKKDKKDKNNNEK
;
A
#
# COMPACT_ATOMS: atom_id res chain seq x y z
N LEU A 1 21.17 20.75 -17.67
CA LEU A 1 21.52 22.18 -17.57
C LEU A 1 23.02 22.43 -17.78
N PRO A 2 23.96 21.84 -17.01
CA PRO A 2 25.40 22.11 -17.18
C PRO A 2 25.97 21.77 -18.57
N ALA A 3 25.48 20.68 -19.19
CA ALA A 3 25.89 20.29 -20.54
C ALA A 3 25.41 21.26 -21.64
N ILE A 4 24.21 21.83 -21.50
CA ILE A 4 23.65 22.81 -22.44
C ILE A 4 24.44 24.12 -22.32
N TYR A 5 24.70 24.58 -21.10
CA TYR A 5 25.51 25.77 -20.85
C TYR A 5 26.93 25.64 -21.39
N SER A 6 27.59 24.51 -21.15
CA SER A 6 28.92 24.25 -21.71
C SER A 6 28.93 24.21 -23.24
N HIS A 7 27.90 23.64 -23.87
CA HIS A 7 27.78 23.58 -25.33
C HIS A 7 27.65 24.97 -25.98
N TYR A 8 26.99 25.92 -25.31
CA TYR A 8 26.89 27.32 -25.73
C TYR A 8 28.01 28.21 -25.18
N GLY A 9 29.08 27.62 -24.63
CA GLY A 9 30.27 28.33 -24.18
C GLY A 9 30.12 29.06 -22.85
N VAL A 10 29.06 28.80 -22.08
CA VAL A 10 28.90 29.29 -20.69
C VAL A 10 29.63 28.32 -19.77
N ASN A 11 30.97 28.41 -19.75
CA ASN A 11 31.83 27.61 -18.89
C ASN A 11 33.10 28.39 -18.50
N ALA A 12 33.79 27.96 -17.46
CA ALA A 12 35.01 28.62 -16.97
C ALA A 12 36.19 28.58 -17.96
N ALA A 13 36.08 27.80 -19.04
CA ALA A 13 37.12 27.65 -20.06
C ALA A 13 36.94 28.59 -21.27
N ASN A 14 35.93 29.47 -21.24
CA ASN A 14 35.59 30.36 -22.36
C ASN A 14 36.46 31.62 -22.45
N GLY A 15 37.42 31.80 -21.53
CA GLY A 15 38.39 32.89 -21.56
C GLY A 15 37.84 34.27 -21.16
N LEU A 16 36.60 34.34 -20.67
CA LEU A 16 35.97 35.59 -20.23
C LEU A 16 36.12 35.79 -18.71
N PRO A 17 36.22 37.05 -18.22
CA PRO A 17 36.29 37.34 -16.78
C PRO A 17 35.11 36.75 -16.01
N ASN A 18 33.91 36.78 -16.60
CA ASN A 18 32.75 36.04 -16.12
C ASN A 18 32.23 35.12 -17.25
N PRO A 19 32.06 33.80 -16.99
CA PRO A 19 31.53 32.86 -17.97
C PRO A 19 30.19 33.24 -18.59
N TYR A 20 29.39 34.06 -17.90
CA TYR A 20 28.09 34.54 -18.37
C TYR A 20 28.20 35.72 -19.35
N ASP A 21 29.36 36.35 -19.52
CA ASP A 21 29.54 37.50 -20.41
C ASP A 21 29.32 37.13 -21.88
N ILE A 22 29.45 35.85 -22.25
CA ILE A 22 29.15 35.34 -23.59
C ILE A 22 27.66 35.52 -23.97
N LEU A 23 26.79 35.72 -22.97
CA LEU A 23 25.36 35.95 -23.15
C LEU A 23 25.03 37.39 -23.55
N TYR A 24 26.00 38.32 -23.51
CA TYR A 24 25.82 39.64 -24.13
C TYR A 24 25.77 39.56 -25.67
N ASN A 25 26.26 38.45 -26.25
CA ASN A 25 26.03 38.17 -27.66
C ASN A 25 24.59 37.69 -27.88
N THR A 26 23.79 38.53 -28.53
CA THR A 26 22.38 38.29 -28.82
C THR A 26 22.10 36.99 -29.57
N ALA A 27 23.02 36.54 -30.46
CA ALA A 27 22.86 35.29 -31.20
C ALA A 27 23.03 34.06 -30.29
N THR A 28 24.05 34.07 -29.43
CA THR A 28 24.31 33.01 -28.44
C THR A 28 23.20 32.97 -27.40
N TYR A 29 22.77 34.13 -26.89
CA TYR A 29 21.68 34.25 -25.93
C TYR A 29 20.37 33.68 -26.49
N ASN A 30 19.94 34.14 -27.67
CA ASN A 30 18.69 33.69 -28.27
C ASN A 30 18.70 32.19 -28.57
N SER A 31 19.84 31.65 -29.01
CA SER A 31 19.98 30.22 -29.28
C SER A 31 19.92 29.38 -28.01
N LEU A 32 20.62 29.82 -26.95
CA LEU A 32 20.59 29.16 -25.65
C LEU A 32 19.17 29.17 -25.04
N ILE A 33 18.50 30.32 -25.02
CA ILE A 33 17.14 30.46 -24.49
C ILE A 33 16.16 29.58 -25.26
N ARG A 34 16.24 29.51 -26.60
CA ARG A 34 15.39 28.62 -27.41
C ARG A 34 15.55 27.16 -27.03
N VAL A 35 16.79 26.70 -26.84
CA VAL A 35 17.06 25.31 -26.42
C VAL A 35 16.56 25.05 -24.99
N LEU A 36 16.70 26.01 -24.07
CA LEU A 36 16.16 25.87 -22.72
C LEU A 36 14.63 25.81 -22.72
N ILE A 37 13.96 26.63 -23.53
CA ILE A 37 12.50 26.59 -23.69
C ILE A 37 12.08 25.24 -24.26
N LEU A 38 12.74 24.75 -25.31
CA LEU A 38 12.42 23.45 -25.91
C LEU A 38 12.65 22.30 -24.93
N ALA A 39 13.76 22.31 -24.19
CA ALA A 39 14.04 21.32 -23.15
C ALA A 39 13.02 21.36 -22.01
N SER A 40 12.54 22.55 -21.64
CA SER A 40 11.47 22.73 -20.65
C SER A 40 10.14 22.14 -21.14
N VAL A 41 9.75 22.42 -22.39
CA VAL A 41 8.54 21.85 -23.00
C VAL A 41 8.63 20.32 -23.10
N ILE A 42 9.77 19.78 -23.51
CA ILE A 42 9.99 18.32 -23.56
C ILE A 42 9.93 17.72 -22.15
N GLY A 43 10.61 18.34 -21.18
CA GLY A 43 10.60 17.90 -19.78
C GLY A 43 9.18 17.91 -19.20
N ALA A 44 8.40 18.97 -19.46
CA ALA A 44 7.00 19.06 -19.06
C ALA A 44 6.16 17.98 -19.74
N THR A 45 6.34 17.75 -21.04
CA THR A 45 5.63 16.72 -21.79
C THR A 45 5.95 15.31 -21.26
N LEU A 46 7.22 15.00 -21.02
CA LEU A 46 7.66 13.73 -20.42
C LEU A 46 7.09 13.52 -19.02
N ASN A 47 6.84 14.60 -18.26
CA ASN A 47 6.18 14.51 -16.96
C ASN A 47 4.67 14.23 -17.09
N VAL A 48 4.01 14.69 -18.16
CA VAL A 48 2.57 14.46 -18.40
C VAL A 48 2.31 13.08 -19.01
N ILE A 49 3.23 12.54 -19.81
CA ILE A 49 3.07 11.23 -20.49
C ILE A 49 2.65 10.09 -19.54
N PRO A 50 3.26 9.90 -18.35
CA PRO A 50 2.82 8.87 -17.41
C PRO A 50 1.34 8.98 -16.99
N TYR A 51 0.77 10.19 -16.94
CA TYR A 51 -0.63 10.38 -16.57
C TYR A 51 -1.60 9.86 -17.64
N PHE A 52 -1.22 9.92 -18.93
CA PHE A 52 -2.03 9.32 -20.00
C PHE A 52 -2.05 7.79 -19.96
N PHE A 53 -1.03 7.17 -19.37
CA PHE A 53 -1.00 5.71 -19.14
C PHE A 53 -1.66 5.30 -17.81
N TYR A 54 -2.03 6.25 -16.95
CA TYR A 54 -2.64 5.99 -15.64
C TYR A 54 -4.17 5.98 -15.65
N ASP A 55 -4.80 6.35 -16.77
CA ASP A 55 -6.25 6.43 -16.85
C ASP A 55 -6.87 5.05 -17.16
N LEU A 56 -6.83 4.15 -16.18
CA LEU A 56 -7.74 3.01 -16.15
C LEU A 56 -9.16 3.58 -16.07
N LYS A 57 -10.05 3.17 -16.98
CA LYS A 57 -11.48 3.50 -16.90
C LYS A 57 -11.97 3.28 -15.46
N GLU A 58 -12.78 4.21 -14.95
CA GLU A 58 -13.36 4.15 -13.59
C GLU A 58 -13.99 2.78 -13.27
N THR A 59 -14.61 2.13 -14.26
CA THR A 59 -15.19 0.77 -14.16
C THR A 59 -14.17 -0.28 -13.76
N ARG A 60 -13.04 -0.32 -14.47
CA ARG A 60 -11.94 -1.24 -14.19
C ARG A 60 -11.29 -0.94 -12.84
N GLN A 61 -11.19 0.33 -12.44
CA GLN A 61 -10.69 0.67 -11.10
C GLN A 61 -11.60 0.12 -10.00
N ARG A 62 -12.92 0.34 -10.13
CA ARG A 62 -13.92 -0.22 -9.20
C ARG A 62 -13.86 -1.75 -9.15
N GLY A 63 -13.77 -2.41 -10.31
CA GLY A 63 -13.59 -3.86 -10.40
C GLY A 63 -12.35 -4.37 -9.69
N ILE A 64 -11.19 -3.72 -9.89
CA ILE A 64 -9.94 -4.08 -9.21
C ILE A 64 -10.07 -3.93 -7.68
N VAL A 65 -10.71 -2.86 -7.19
CA VAL A 65 -10.95 -2.68 -5.75
C VAL A 65 -11.83 -3.80 -5.20
N ASN A 66 -12.86 -4.22 -5.93
CA ASN A 66 -13.73 -5.32 -5.51
C ASN A 66 -12.97 -6.66 -5.46
N ILE A 67 -12.16 -6.96 -6.48
CA ILE A 67 -11.28 -8.14 -6.49
C ILE A 67 -10.33 -8.14 -5.29
N LEU A 68 -9.73 -6.99 -4.98
CA LEU A 68 -8.81 -6.88 -3.83
C LEU A 68 -9.50 -7.16 -2.50
N ARG A 69 -10.77 -6.75 -2.33
CA ARG A 69 -11.57 -7.08 -1.14
C ARG A 69 -11.86 -8.57 -1.04
N ILE A 70 -12.15 -9.23 -2.16
CA ILE A 70 -12.38 -10.68 -2.19
C ILE A 70 -11.09 -11.44 -1.87
N ARG A 71 -9.94 -11.00 -2.39
CA ARG A 71 -8.64 -11.60 -2.03
C ARG A 71 -8.34 -11.43 -0.54
N ALA A 72 -8.58 -10.24 0.00
CA ALA A 72 -8.40 -9.96 1.42
C ALA A 72 -9.32 -10.84 2.28
N LEU A 73 -10.59 -11.01 1.90
CA LEU A 73 -11.53 -11.92 2.56
C LEU A 73 -10.94 -13.32 2.75
N PHE A 74 -10.45 -13.93 1.67
CA PHE A 74 -9.88 -15.27 1.72
C PHE A 74 -8.54 -15.34 2.46
N GLU A 75 -7.69 -14.33 2.32
CA GLU A 75 -6.41 -14.24 3.04
C GLU A 75 -6.64 -14.10 4.56
N ASP A 76 -7.55 -13.21 4.97
CA ASP A 76 -7.87 -12.96 6.37
C ASP A 76 -8.60 -14.15 7.01
N TYR A 77 -9.46 -14.85 6.25
CA TYR A 77 -10.05 -16.11 6.71
C TYR A 77 -8.98 -17.16 7.02
N GLY A 78 -8.05 -17.41 6.08
CA GLY A 78 -6.96 -18.37 6.29
C GLY A 78 -6.02 -17.99 7.44
N ASN A 79 -5.92 -16.70 7.77
CA ASN A 79 -5.12 -16.18 8.88
C ASN A 79 -5.89 -16.09 10.22
N ASN A 80 -7.14 -16.55 10.29
CA ASN A 80 -8.02 -16.39 11.45
C ASN A 80 -8.19 -14.93 11.92
N ALA A 81 -8.17 -13.99 10.98
CA ALA A 81 -8.21 -12.54 11.21
C ALA A 81 -9.41 -11.86 10.51
N LEU A 82 -10.39 -12.65 10.04
CA LEU A 82 -11.53 -12.14 9.27
C LEU A 82 -12.41 -11.21 10.10
N SER A 83 -12.61 -9.98 9.61
CA SER A 83 -13.49 -8.99 10.24
C SER A 83 -14.94 -9.15 9.74
N ASP A 84 -15.92 -8.90 10.62
CA ASP A 84 -17.34 -8.91 10.24
C ASP A 84 -17.65 -7.86 9.14
N GLU A 85 -16.92 -6.74 9.12
CA GLU A 85 -17.09 -5.68 8.12
C GLU A 85 -16.67 -6.14 6.72
N ASP A 86 -15.47 -6.70 6.61
CA ASP A 86 -14.91 -7.19 5.35
C ASP A 86 -15.67 -8.41 4.85
N LEU A 87 -16.10 -9.30 5.77
CA LEU A 87 -16.93 -10.45 5.45
C LEU A 87 -18.22 -10.02 4.74
N VAL A 88 -18.99 -9.14 5.37
CA VAL A 88 -20.28 -8.68 4.82
C VAL A 88 -20.06 -7.98 3.49
N VAL A 89 -19.07 -7.09 3.39
CA VAL A 89 -18.80 -6.34 2.15
C VAL A 89 -18.41 -7.28 1.00
N ALA A 90 -17.50 -8.23 1.24
CA ALA A 90 -17.02 -9.10 0.18
C ALA A 90 -18.09 -10.13 -0.26
N ILE A 91 -18.87 -10.68 0.67
CA ILE A 91 -19.99 -11.58 0.32
C ILE A 91 -21.08 -10.84 -0.45
N ASP A 92 -21.44 -9.61 -0.05
CA ASP A 92 -22.40 -8.79 -0.79
C ASP A 92 -21.90 -8.53 -2.23
N LEU A 93 -20.61 -8.22 -2.41
CA LEU A 93 -20.00 -8.04 -3.73
C LEU A 93 -20.09 -9.30 -4.59
N VAL A 94 -19.84 -10.49 -4.04
CA VAL A 94 -19.95 -11.75 -4.79
C VAL A 94 -21.41 -12.07 -5.12
N ARG A 95 -22.34 -11.85 -4.19
CA ARG A 95 -23.78 -12.04 -4.43
C ARG A 95 -24.28 -11.09 -5.52
N GLU A 96 -23.92 -9.81 -5.45
CA GLU A 96 -24.24 -8.82 -6.48
C GLU A 96 -23.66 -9.23 -7.82
N ALA A 97 -22.39 -9.65 -7.87
CA ALA A 97 -21.77 -10.09 -9.11
C ALA A 97 -22.47 -11.29 -9.74
N ARG A 98 -22.92 -12.26 -8.94
CA ARG A 98 -23.72 -13.41 -9.42
C ARG A 98 -25.07 -12.99 -9.98
N MET A 99 -25.70 -11.94 -9.43
CA MET A 99 -26.96 -11.40 -9.96
C MET A 99 -26.80 -10.78 -11.35
N TYR A 100 -25.65 -10.12 -11.61
CA TYR A 100 -25.36 -9.50 -12.90
C TYR A 100 -24.66 -10.44 -13.89
N ALA A 101 -24.29 -11.66 -13.50
CA ALA A 101 -23.53 -12.59 -14.33
C ALA A 101 -24.28 -12.97 -15.64
N ASP A 102 -25.60 -13.11 -15.56
CA ASP A 102 -26.46 -13.45 -16.71
C ASP A 102 -27.19 -12.23 -17.30
N SER A 103 -26.91 -11.03 -16.78
CA SER A 103 -27.55 -9.80 -17.25
C SER A 103 -27.00 -9.37 -18.61
N GLN A 104 -27.90 -8.98 -19.51
CA GLN A 104 -27.53 -8.47 -20.84
C GLN A 104 -27.26 -6.96 -20.78
N GLU A 105 -26.31 -6.50 -21.60
CA GLU A 105 -26.04 -5.07 -21.74
C GLU A 105 -27.29 -4.33 -22.24
N MET A 106 -27.57 -3.19 -21.61
CA MET A 106 -28.61 -2.29 -22.04
C MET A 106 -28.10 -1.35 -23.13
N SER A 107 -28.94 -1.08 -24.12
CA SER A 107 -28.63 -0.17 -25.20
C SER A 107 -28.46 1.27 -24.70
N GLU A 108 -27.30 1.86 -24.95
CA GLU A 108 -27.00 3.27 -24.60
C GLU A 108 -27.42 4.27 -25.69
N LEU A 109 -28.20 3.84 -26.70
CA LEU A 109 -28.51 4.67 -27.87
C LEU A 109 -29.16 6.01 -27.47
N SER A 110 -28.68 7.10 -28.08
CA SER A 110 -29.16 8.46 -27.85
C SER A 110 -30.52 8.75 -28.48
N THR A 111 -31.18 7.76 -29.09
CA THR A 111 -32.38 7.93 -29.91
C THR A 111 -33.52 8.60 -29.15
N GLY A 112 -33.74 8.22 -27.88
CA GLY A 112 -34.72 8.89 -27.01
C GLY A 112 -34.34 10.32 -26.64
N ILE A 113 -33.05 10.62 -26.46
CA ILE A 113 -32.54 11.97 -26.15
C ILE A 113 -32.69 12.88 -27.37
N ASP A 114 -32.35 12.39 -28.56
CA ASP A 114 -32.41 13.17 -29.79
C ASP A 114 -33.84 13.41 -30.24
N ALA A 115 -34.75 12.44 -30.04
CA ALA A 115 -36.18 12.63 -30.22
C ALA A 115 -36.76 13.68 -29.25
N ALA A 116 -36.43 13.60 -27.96
CA ALA A 116 -36.89 14.56 -26.95
C ALA A 116 -36.35 15.98 -27.20
N LYS A 117 -35.10 16.12 -27.68
CA LYS A 117 -34.54 17.41 -28.12
C LYS A 117 -35.29 18.00 -29.31
N LYS A 118 -35.61 17.19 -30.31
CA LYS A 118 -36.38 17.62 -31.49
C LYS A 118 -37.81 18.01 -31.13
N ALA A 119 -38.42 17.33 -30.15
CA ALA A 119 -39.76 17.63 -29.65
C ALA A 119 -39.82 18.86 -28.70
N GLY A 120 -38.68 19.36 -28.21
CA GLY A 120 -38.62 20.50 -27.29
C GLY A 120 -39.14 20.22 -25.87
N ASP A 121 -39.42 18.96 -25.53
CA ASP A 121 -39.96 18.56 -24.23
C ASP A 121 -38.84 18.37 -23.19
N LYS A 122 -38.77 19.32 -22.25
CA LYS A 122 -37.76 19.32 -21.17
C LYS A 122 -37.92 18.17 -20.18
N ILE A 123 -39.14 17.64 -19.99
CA ILE A 123 -39.40 16.54 -19.04
C ILE A 123 -38.93 15.23 -19.66
N GLN A 124 -39.33 14.95 -20.90
CA GLN A 124 -38.88 13.76 -21.63
C GLN A 124 -37.36 13.77 -21.85
N LEU A 125 -36.76 14.94 -22.07
CA LEU A 125 -35.30 15.05 -22.16
C LEU A 125 -34.59 14.68 -20.84
N ARG A 126 -35.18 15.03 -19.69
CA ARG A 126 -34.63 14.65 -18.39
C ARG A 126 -34.77 13.16 -18.11
N SER A 127 -35.92 12.55 -18.44
CA SER A 127 -36.11 11.10 -18.26
C SER A 127 -35.16 10.33 -19.17
N ALA A 128 -35.09 10.65 -20.47
CA ALA A 128 -34.23 9.96 -21.42
C ALA A 128 -32.74 10.04 -21.05
N LYS A 129 -32.29 11.15 -20.43
CA LYS A 129 -30.93 11.25 -19.89
C LYS A 129 -30.71 10.34 -18.69
N LYS A 130 -31.68 10.28 -17.77
CA LYS A 130 -31.63 9.41 -16.60
C LYS A 130 -31.64 7.93 -17.00
N ASP A 131 -32.44 7.58 -18.01
CA ASP A 131 -32.51 6.21 -18.52
C ASP A 131 -31.19 5.80 -19.18
N ARG A 132 -30.54 6.70 -19.95
CA ARG A 132 -29.20 6.46 -20.50
C ARG A 132 -28.14 6.32 -19.41
N GLU A 133 -28.20 7.14 -18.37
CA GLU A 133 -27.28 7.05 -17.23
C GLU A 133 -27.46 5.73 -16.48
N ALA A 134 -28.70 5.29 -16.26
CA ALA A 134 -29.01 3.99 -15.66
C ALA A 134 -28.54 2.82 -16.56
N ALA A 135 -28.72 2.92 -17.88
CA ALA A 135 -28.22 1.94 -18.83
C ALA A 135 -26.68 1.83 -18.79
N ALA A 136 -26.00 2.97 -18.79
CA ALA A 136 -24.55 3.01 -18.66
C ALA A 136 -24.09 2.40 -17.33
N GLU A 137 -24.66 2.80 -16.18
CA GLU A 137 -24.28 2.21 -14.87
C GLU A 137 -24.56 0.71 -14.80
N HIS A 138 -25.65 0.22 -15.39
CA HIS A 138 -25.93 -1.21 -15.48
C HIS A 138 -24.84 -1.95 -16.28
N ASN A 139 -24.44 -1.43 -17.44
CA ASN A 139 -23.35 -2.00 -18.23
C ASN A 139 -22.02 -1.99 -17.46
N LYS A 140 -21.75 -0.92 -16.69
CA LYS A 140 -20.58 -0.87 -15.79
C LYS A 140 -20.65 -1.98 -14.72
N MET A 141 -21.82 -2.23 -14.14
CA MET A 141 -22.00 -3.30 -13.16
C MET A 141 -21.80 -4.69 -13.76
N ILE A 142 -22.24 -4.91 -15.01
CA ILE A 142 -21.95 -6.16 -15.74
C ILE A 142 -20.43 -6.34 -15.88
N GLU A 143 -19.69 -5.33 -16.34
CA GLU A 143 -18.23 -5.39 -16.50
C GLU A 143 -17.53 -5.70 -15.15
N ILE A 144 -17.93 -5.00 -14.08
CA ILE A 144 -17.41 -5.21 -12.72
C ILE A 144 -17.72 -6.62 -12.21
N SER A 145 -18.92 -7.11 -12.48
CA SER A 145 -19.39 -8.42 -12.02
C SER A 145 -18.64 -9.54 -12.73
N GLN A 146 -18.40 -9.41 -14.04
CA GLN A 146 -17.55 -10.35 -14.79
C GLN A 146 -16.16 -10.46 -14.16
N MET A 147 -15.52 -9.34 -13.82
CA MET A 147 -14.23 -9.32 -13.12
C MET A 147 -14.26 -10.04 -11.76
N VAL A 148 -15.36 -9.90 -11.01
CA VAL A 148 -15.54 -10.59 -9.71
C VAL A 148 -15.74 -12.10 -9.90
N ILE A 149 -16.54 -12.51 -10.87
CA ILE A 149 -16.77 -13.93 -11.18
C ILE A 149 -15.48 -14.59 -11.70
N GLU A 150 -14.72 -13.90 -12.55
CA GLU A 150 -13.40 -14.35 -13.00
C GLU A 150 -12.43 -14.58 -11.83
N GLU A 151 -12.45 -13.72 -10.81
CA GLU A 151 -11.64 -13.91 -9.60
C GLU A 151 -12.11 -15.11 -8.77
N MET A 152 -13.42 -15.29 -8.60
CA MET A 152 -13.98 -16.43 -7.88
C MET A 152 -13.63 -17.76 -8.56
N ASN A 153 -13.66 -17.78 -9.89
CA ASN A 153 -13.37 -18.97 -10.70
C ASN A 153 -11.90 -19.05 -11.13
N LYS A 154 -10.99 -18.22 -10.57
CA LYS A 154 -9.61 -18.15 -11.06
C LYS A 154 -8.88 -19.49 -11.00
N PHE A 155 -9.14 -20.29 -9.97
CA PHE A 155 -8.56 -21.61 -9.78
C PHE A 155 -9.16 -22.70 -10.68
N GLU A 156 -10.27 -22.40 -11.37
CA GLU A 156 -10.85 -23.26 -12.40
C GLU A 156 -10.22 -23.02 -13.78
N THR A 157 -9.48 -21.93 -13.94
CA THR A 157 -8.82 -21.63 -15.22
C THR A 157 -7.64 -22.57 -15.47
N GLU A 158 -7.50 -23.06 -16.71
CA GLU A 158 -6.41 -23.96 -17.13
C GLU A 158 -5.03 -23.39 -16.77
N LEU A 159 -4.84 -22.08 -16.95
CA LEU A 159 -3.60 -21.39 -16.61
C LEU A 159 -3.24 -21.53 -15.12
N VAL A 160 -4.21 -21.40 -14.22
CA VAL A 160 -3.97 -21.48 -12.78
C VAL A 160 -3.87 -22.93 -12.32
N GLN A 161 -4.64 -23.84 -12.90
CA GLN A 161 -4.51 -25.29 -12.63
C GLN A 161 -3.09 -25.78 -12.93
N ILE A 162 -2.52 -25.43 -14.08
CA ILE A 162 -1.12 -25.76 -14.41
C ILE A 162 -0.14 -25.12 -13.41
N GLN A 163 -0.43 -23.92 -12.91
CA GLN A 163 0.41 -23.28 -11.90
C GLN A 163 0.33 -24.00 -10.55
N VAL A 164 -0.86 -24.48 -10.16
CA VAL A 164 -1.09 -25.28 -8.96
C VAL A 164 -0.34 -26.60 -9.06
N GLU A 165 -0.49 -27.35 -10.15
CA GLU A 165 0.23 -28.63 -10.35
C GLU A 165 1.75 -28.45 -10.20
N LEU A 166 2.30 -27.42 -10.84
CA LEU A 166 3.72 -27.12 -10.74
C LEU A 166 4.13 -26.61 -9.34
N ALA A 167 3.22 -25.94 -8.63
CA ALA A 167 3.44 -25.54 -7.25
C ALA A 167 3.44 -26.76 -6.31
N GLU A 168 2.53 -27.71 -6.49
CA GLU A 168 2.50 -28.99 -5.77
C GLU A 168 3.80 -29.76 -5.95
N GLU A 169 4.32 -29.88 -7.18
CA GLU A 169 5.62 -30.51 -7.43
C GLU A 169 6.77 -29.81 -6.68
N VAL A 170 6.78 -28.47 -6.67
CA VAL A 170 7.81 -27.68 -5.99
C VAL A 170 7.71 -27.85 -4.47
N VAL A 171 6.49 -27.88 -3.92
CA VAL A 171 6.27 -28.06 -2.48
C VAL A 171 6.60 -29.49 -2.05
N ALA A 172 6.19 -30.50 -2.82
CA ALA A 172 6.50 -31.91 -2.58
C ALA A 172 8.02 -32.17 -2.60
N ALA A 173 8.77 -31.51 -3.48
CA ALA A 173 10.23 -31.61 -3.51
C ALA A 173 10.92 -30.87 -2.35
N GLY A 174 10.20 -29.98 -1.65
CA GLY A 174 10.69 -29.20 -0.52
C GLY A 174 11.86 -28.26 -0.87
N LEU A 175 12.51 -27.73 0.17
CA LEU A 175 13.73 -26.92 0.02
C LEU A 175 14.87 -27.66 -0.71
N PRO A 176 15.11 -28.98 -0.48
CA PRO A 176 16.12 -29.73 -1.24
C PRO A 176 15.86 -29.75 -2.75
N GLY A 177 14.59 -29.75 -3.17
CA GLY A 177 14.19 -29.68 -4.58
C GLY A 177 14.69 -28.45 -5.32
N LEU A 178 14.96 -27.35 -4.61
CA LEU A 178 15.54 -26.13 -5.20
C LEU A 178 17.03 -26.27 -5.54
N VAL A 179 17.73 -27.18 -4.88
CA VAL A 179 19.16 -27.47 -5.13
C VAL A 179 19.31 -28.31 -6.39
N ASN A 180 18.42 -29.29 -6.58
CA ASN A 180 18.54 -30.33 -7.60
C ASN A 180 17.81 -30.03 -8.91
N VAL A 181 17.43 -28.77 -9.16
CA VAL A 181 16.72 -28.37 -10.40
C VAL A 181 17.58 -28.67 -11.63
N ASP A 182 17.06 -29.48 -12.56
CA ASP A 182 17.73 -29.77 -13.83
C ASP A 182 17.68 -28.57 -14.78
N LYS A 183 18.65 -28.45 -15.70
CA LYS A 183 18.64 -27.38 -16.72
C LYS A 183 17.57 -27.61 -17.79
N SER A 184 17.06 -28.84 -17.94
CA SER A 184 16.00 -29.23 -18.87
C SER A 184 14.72 -28.46 -18.63
N VAL A 185 14.39 -28.11 -17.38
CA VAL A 185 13.14 -27.40 -17.02
C VAL A 185 12.91 -26.13 -17.84
N LEU A 186 13.98 -25.41 -18.22
CA LEU A 186 13.87 -24.23 -19.08
C LEU A 186 13.69 -24.58 -20.56
N ARG A 187 14.29 -25.69 -21.00
CA ARG A 187 14.10 -26.24 -22.35
C ARG A 187 12.66 -26.71 -22.52
N ASP A 188 12.16 -27.47 -21.56
CA ASP A 188 10.83 -28.06 -21.56
C ASP A 188 9.77 -26.94 -21.53
N ALA A 189 9.94 -25.94 -20.65
CA ALA A 189 9.07 -24.75 -20.62
C ALA A 189 9.10 -23.94 -21.94
N ARG A 190 10.21 -23.95 -22.69
CA ARG A 190 10.29 -23.30 -24.00
C ARG A 190 9.60 -24.10 -25.10
N GLN A 191 9.42 -25.40 -24.93
CA GLN A 191 8.76 -26.28 -25.90
C GLN A 191 7.24 -26.29 -25.79
N LEU A 192 6.68 -25.71 -24.71
CA LEU A 192 5.24 -25.55 -24.55
C LEU A 192 4.59 -24.86 -25.78
N PRO A 193 3.32 -25.19 -26.09
CA PRO A 193 2.56 -24.56 -27.17
C PRO A 193 2.54 -23.03 -27.10
N LYS A 194 2.34 -22.39 -28.25
CA LYS A 194 2.38 -20.92 -28.40
C LYS A 194 1.42 -20.41 -29.48
N THR A 195 0.43 -21.21 -29.83
CA THR A 195 -0.53 -20.96 -30.90
C THR A 195 -1.60 -19.99 -30.40
N THR A 196 -2.23 -20.31 -29.27
CA THR A 196 -3.29 -19.47 -28.69
C THR A 196 -2.73 -18.38 -27.74
N PRO A 197 -3.49 -17.29 -27.47
CA PRO A 197 -3.11 -16.31 -26.45
C PRO A 197 -2.93 -16.92 -25.05
N GLU A 198 -3.72 -17.92 -24.70
CA GLU A 198 -3.67 -18.62 -23.41
C GLU A 198 -2.44 -19.50 -23.30
N GLU A 199 -2.15 -20.31 -24.33
CA GLU A 199 -0.91 -21.08 -24.42
C GLU A 199 0.33 -20.18 -24.29
N LYS A 200 0.31 -18.99 -24.92
CA LYS A 200 1.39 -18.00 -24.77
C LYS A 200 1.54 -17.51 -23.32
N LYS A 201 0.44 -17.32 -22.58
CA LYS A 201 0.48 -16.95 -21.15
C LYS A 201 1.06 -18.09 -20.32
N ILE A 202 0.56 -19.32 -20.50
CA ILE A 202 1.06 -20.53 -19.81
C ILE A 202 2.56 -20.69 -20.05
N ARG A 203 2.99 -20.66 -21.31
CA ARG A 203 4.40 -20.78 -21.69
C ARG A 203 5.26 -19.67 -21.08
N LYS A 204 4.79 -18.43 -21.07
CA LYS A 204 5.51 -17.30 -20.46
C LYS A 204 5.70 -17.52 -18.97
N GLU A 205 4.67 -18.00 -18.28
CA GLU A 205 4.71 -18.28 -16.85
C GLU A 205 5.61 -19.47 -16.49
N ALA A 206 5.52 -20.58 -17.22
CA ALA A 206 6.41 -21.72 -17.07
C ALA A 206 7.89 -21.33 -17.27
N ILE A 207 8.20 -20.52 -18.30
CA ILE A 207 9.56 -20.01 -18.52
C ILE A 207 10.01 -19.11 -17.36
N ARG A 208 9.12 -18.26 -16.83
CA ARG A 208 9.41 -17.37 -15.70
C ARG A 208 9.76 -18.20 -14.46
N LEU A 209 8.97 -19.21 -14.13
CA LEU A 209 9.22 -20.09 -12.99
C LEU A 209 10.49 -20.93 -13.18
N ALA A 210 10.70 -21.53 -14.35
CA ALA A 210 11.93 -22.27 -14.66
C ALA A 210 13.19 -21.40 -14.46
N LYS A 211 13.18 -20.15 -14.95
CA LYS A 211 14.28 -19.19 -14.71
C LYS A 211 14.48 -18.88 -13.23
N ARG A 212 13.39 -18.67 -12.48
CA ARG A 212 13.46 -18.42 -11.03
C ARG A 212 14.05 -19.61 -10.28
N ARG A 213 13.62 -20.85 -10.59
CA ARG A 213 14.17 -22.09 -10.01
C ARG A 213 15.66 -22.24 -10.28
N LEU A 214 16.11 -22.00 -11.52
CA LEU A 214 17.54 -22.03 -11.87
C LEU A 214 18.35 -20.92 -11.19
N ALA A 215 17.77 -19.72 -11.03
CA ALA A 215 18.42 -18.62 -10.31
C ALA A 215 18.54 -18.92 -8.80
N SER A 216 17.48 -19.48 -8.21
CA SER A 216 17.45 -20.00 -6.83
C SER A 216 18.55 -21.04 -6.62
N LYS A 217 18.63 -22.07 -7.49
CA LYS A 217 19.70 -23.07 -7.47
C LYS A 217 21.09 -22.44 -7.38
N LYS A 218 21.41 -21.52 -8.30
CA LYS A 218 22.72 -20.83 -8.33
C LYS A 218 22.99 -20.06 -7.02
N LEU A 219 21.98 -19.38 -6.49
CA LEU A 219 22.11 -18.60 -5.28
C LEU A 219 22.29 -19.48 -4.04
N ILE A 220 21.63 -20.64 -3.99
CA ILE A 220 21.80 -21.62 -2.92
C ILE A 220 23.23 -22.17 -2.94
N HIS A 221 23.73 -22.64 -4.09
CA HIS A 221 25.10 -23.16 -4.22
C HIS A 221 26.17 -22.12 -3.82
N LYS A 222 25.89 -20.83 -4.04
CA LYS A 222 26.82 -19.75 -3.68
C LYS A 222 26.88 -19.49 -2.17
N ASN A 223 25.75 -19.54 -1.47
CA ASN A 223 25.66 -19.04 -0.09
C ASN A 223 25.37 -20.11 0.97
N TYR A 224 24.88 -21.29 0.58
CA TYR A 224 24.49 -22.39 1.48
C TYR A 224 25.23 -23.67 1.08
N LYS A 225 26.47 -23.84 1.57
CA LYS A 225 27.33 -24.99 1.25
C LYS A 225 26.81 -26.30 1.84
N ASP A 226 26.23 -26.23 3.04
CA ASP A 226 25.72 -27.38 3.79
C ASP A 226 24.23 -27.67 3.50
N GLY A 227 23.70 -27.07 2.44
CA GLY A 227 22.28 -27.13 2.10
C GLY A 227 21.46 -26.00 2.74
N ILE A 228 20.28 -25.77 2.18
CA ILE A 228 19.36 -24.75 2.67
C ILE A 228 18.41 -25.35 3.71
N LYS A 229 18.23 -24.66 4.83
CA LYS A 229 17.28 -24.99 5.90
C LYS A 229 16.31 -23.84 6.09
N VAL A 230 15.17 -24.12 6.71
CA VAL A 230 14.20 -23.09 7.10
C VAL A 230 14.89 -22.11 8.04
N PHE A 231 14.73 -20.81 7.76
CA PHE A 231 15.24 -19.77 8.64
C PHE A 231 14.36 -19.68 9.89
N ASP A 232 15.00 -19.68 11.07
CA ASP A 232 14.31 -19.55 12.33
C ASP A 232 13.98 -18.09 12.63
N THR A 233 12.69 -17.74 12.58
CA THR A 233 12.23 -16.37 12.81
C THR A 233 12.21 -15.99 14.28
N SER A 234 12.18 -16.93 15.23
CA SER A 234 12.12 -16.60 16.67
C SER A 234 13.41 -15.93 17.18
N VAL A 235 14.50 -16.04 16.44
CA VAL A 235 15.74 -15.29 16.69
C VAL A 235 15.47 -13.78 16.77
N PHE A 236 14.50 -13.26 15.99
CA PHE A 236 14.13 -11.85 16.06
C PHE A 236 13.44 -11.49 17.38
N ASP A 237 12.57 -12.36 17.89
CA ASP A 237 11.85 -12.10 19.14
C ASP A 237 12.82 -11.94 20.31
N GLU A 238 13.81 -12.83 20.40
CA GLU A 238 14.85 -12.75 21.43
C GLU A 238 15.72 -11.50 21.27
N LEU A 239 16.14 -11.18 20.04
CA LEU A 239 16.99 -10.02 19.77
C LEU A 239 16.27 -8.70 20.04
N PHE A 240 14.99 -8.59 19.69
CA PHE A 240 14.20 -7.39 19.94
C PHE A 240 13.90 -7.24 21.43
N LYS A 241 13.55 -8.32 22.14
CA LYS A 241 13.41 -8.27 23.59
C LYS A 241 14.69 -7.77 24.28
N ARG A 242 15.85 -8.31 23.92
CA ARG A 242 17.15 -7.85 24.47
C ARG A 242 17.47 -6.40 24.09
N SER A 243 17.01 -5.96 22.91
CA SER A 243 17.15 -4.56 22.49
C SER A 243 16.32 -3.63 23.38
N ASP A 244 15.06 -4.01 23.65
CA ASP A 244 14.15 -3.24 24.49
C ASP A 244 14.68 -3.16 25.93
N ASP A 245 15.11 -4.30 26.50
CA ASP A 245 15.70 -4.38 27.84
C ASP A 245 16.92 -3.43 27.97
N ILE A 246 17.80 -3.38 26.95
CA ILE A 246 18.99 -2.52 26.97
C ILE A 246 18.65 -1.03 26.81
N GLU A 247 17.58 -0.69 26.09
CA GLU A 247 17.12 0.70 26.01
C GLU A 247 16.52 1.16 27.35
N GLU A 248 15.79 0.29 28.05
CA GLU A 248 15.28 0.56 29.41
C GLU A 248 16.43 0.72 30.43
N ASP A 249 17.44 -0.15 30.38
CA ASP A 249 18.64 -0.04 31.20
C ASP A 249 19.41 1.27 30.92
N LEU A 250 19.48 1.68 29.65
CA LEU A 250 20.10 2.95 29.27
C LEU A 250 19.34 4.16 29.81
N GLU A 251 18.01 4.16 29.71
CA GLU A 251 17.16 5.22 30.27
C GLU A 251 17.36 5.33 31.78
N SER A 252 17.34 4.20 32.48
CA SER A 252 17.62 4.11 33.92
C SER A 252 19.02 4.65 34.26
N ALA A 253 20.04 4.29 33.49
CA ALA A 253 21.41 4.77 33.70
C ALA A 253 21.54 6.30 33.46
N TYR A 254 20.79 6.86 32.50
CA TYR A 254 20.73 8.31 32.30
C TYR A 254 20.02 9.02 33.44
N GLN A 255 18.94 8.45 33.99
CA GLN A 255 18.27 9.00 35.16
C GLN A 255 19.20 9.03 36.38
N ILE A 256 19.95 7.95 36.62
CA ILE A 256 20.97 7.89 37.68
C ILE A 256 22.05 8.95 37.46
N LEU A 257 22.49 9.14 36.22
CA LEU A 257 23.46 10.19 35.88
C LEU A 257 22.92 11.59 36.20
N PHE A 258 21.67 11.87 35.85
CA PHE A 258 21.00 13.14 36.13
C PHE A 258 20.89 13.41 37.64
N ASP A 259 20.48 12.41 38.42
CA ASP A 259 20.37 12.54 39.87
C ASP A 259 21.73 12.73 40.55
N ALA A 260 22.75 12.01 40.09
CA ALA A 260 24.13 12.17 40.57
C ALA A 260 24.70 13.55 40.24
N GLN A 261 24.35 14.13 39.08
CA GLN A 261 24.71 15.50 38.69
C GLN A 261 24.01 16.54 39.56
N SER A 262 22.70 16.41 39.75
CA SER A 262 21.90 17.29 40.62
C SER A 262 22.43 17.32 42.07
N LYS A 263 22.92 16.18 42.57
CA LYS A 263 23.50 16.03 43.92
C LYS A 263 25.01 16.32 43.98
N ASN A 264 25.66 16.69 42.86
CA ASN A 264 27.12 16.88 42.74
C ASN A 264 27.96 15.68 43.22
N PHE A 265 27.43 14.46 43.12
CA PHE A 265 28.08 13.24 43.59
C PHE A 265 29.08 12.70 42.56
N LYS A 266 30.34 13.15 42.65
CA LYS A 266 31.39 12.87 41.65
C LYS A 266 31.63 11.39 41.36
N ALA A 267 31.60 10.52 42.37
CA ALA A 267 31.80 9.09 42.19
C ALA A 267 30.65 8.44 41.39
N GLY A 268 29.39 8.79 41.72
CA GLY A 268 28.22 8.31 40.99
C GLY A 268 28.17 8.79 39.54
N ILE A 269 28.59 10.03 39.27
CA ILE A 269 28.72 10.54 37.90
C ILE A 269 29.72 9.71 37.09
N LYS A 270 30.87 9.35 37.69
CA LYS A 270 31.90 8.53 37.03
C LYS A 270 31.37 7.12 36.73
N GLN A 271 30.65 6.53 37.68
CA GLN A 271 30.07 5.19 37.55
C GLN A 271 28.99 5.16 36.46
N ALA A 272 27.97 6.03 36.54
CA ALA A 272 26.88 6.08 35.57
C ALA A 272 27.39 6.34 34.15
N LYS A 273 28.41 7.20 33.97
CA LYS A 273 29.06 7.39 32.66
C LYS A 273 29.77 6.13 32.16
N SER A 274 30.33 5.32 33.06
CA SER A 274 30.93 4.04 32.70
C SER A 274 29.87 3.03 32.28
N ASP A 275 28.79 2.93 33.04
CA ASP A 275 27.67 2.02 32.77
C ASP A 275 27.01 2.34 31.43
N ILE A 276 26.71 3.61 31.17
CA ILE A 276 26.19 4.08 29.86
C ILE A 276 27.14 3.70 28.72
N ARG A 277 28.46 3.79 28.91
CA ARG A 277 29.42 3.39 27.87
C ARG A 277 29.35 1.89 27.60
N ASN A 278 29.28 1.07 28.65
CA ASN A 278 29.19 -0.38 28.52
C ASN A 278 27.87 -0.80 27.85
N LEU A 279 26.74 -0.25 28.32
CA LEU A 279 25.42 -0.49 27.74
C LEU A 279 25.36 -0.09 26.26
N LYS A 280 26.01 1.02 25.87
CA LYS A 280 26.12 1.42 24.44
C LYS A 280 26.90 0.41 23.61
N VAL A 281 27.93 -0.24 24.17
CA VAL A 281 28.66 -1.31 23.47
C VAL A 281 27.74 -2.50 23.24
N THR A 282 27.06 -2.97 24.29
CA THR A 282 26.09 -4.08 24.21
C THR A 282 24.96 -3.79 23.23
N ARG A 283 24.38 -2.58 23.27
CA ARG A 283 23.37 -2.13 22.29
C ARG A 283 23.90 -2.22 20.86
N ASN A 284 25.13 -1.79 20.62
CA ASN A 284 25.73 -1.86 19.28
C ASN A 284 25.97 -3.31 18.83
N GLU A 285 26.28 -4.23 19.75
CA GLU A 285 26.39 -5.67 19.47
C GLU A 285 25.03 -6.28 19.11
N ILE A 286 23.97 -5.96 19.87
CA ILE A 286 22.59 -6.39 19.57
C ILE A 286 22.15 -5.87 18.20
N ASN A 287 22.38 -4.59 17.91
CA ASN A 287 22.08 -4.00 16.60
C ASN A 287 22.83 -4.68 15.44
N ARG A 288 24.09 -5.09 15.67
CA ARG A 288 24.84 -5.89 14.69
C ARG A 288 24.23 -7.26 14.50
N ALA A 289 23.84 -7.94 15.58
CA ALA A 289 23.18 -9.24 15.52
C ALA A 289 21.84 -9.18 14.76
N ILE A 290 20.99 -8.18 15.06
CA ILE A 290 19.74 -7.91 14.33
C ILE A 290 20.03 -7.73 12.83
N LYS A 291 21.06 -6.96 12.48
CA LYS A 291 21.44 -6.74 11.09
C LYS A 291 21.91 -8.02 10.40
N VAL A 292 22.68 -8.86 11.08
CA VAL A 292 23.11 -10.16 10.57
C VAL A 292 21.90 -11.06 10.31
N ALA A 293 21.04 -11.26 11.32
CA ALA A 293 19.82 -12.05 11.20
C ALA A 293 18.89 -11.53 10.08
N THR A 294 18.74 -10.21 9.95
CA THR A 294 17.98 -9.59 8.85
C THR A 294 18.56 -9.91 7.47
N ASN A 295 19.89 -9.86 7.33
CA ASN A 295 20.55 -10.19 6.07
C ASN A 295 20.40 -11.68 5.72
N GLU A 296 20.51 -12.56 6.72
CA GLU A 296 20.32 -14.00 6.55
C GLU A 296 18.88 -14.33 6.16
N HIS A 297 17.89 -13.75 6.84
CA HIS A 297 16.48 -13.90 6.50
C HIS A 297 16.17 -13.39 5.08
N SER A 298 16.72 -12.23 4.70
CA SER A 298 16.59 -11.67 3.35
C SER A 298 17.20 -12.58 2.28
N LEU A 299 18.38 -13.15 2.56
CA LEU A 299 19.03 -14.11 1.68
C LEU A 299 18.21 -15.42 1.56
N PHE A 300 17.68 -15.92 2.67
CA PHE A 300 16.81 -17.09 2.71
C PHE A 300 15.55 -16.85 1.87
N ARG A 301 14.86 -15.73 2.06
CA ARG A 301 13.66 -15.37 1.28
C ARG A 301 13.97 -15.27 -0.22
N ARG A 302 15.09 -14.67 -0.58
CA ARG A 302 15.49 -14.54 -2.00
C ARG A 302 15.85 -15.88 -2.63
N THR A 303 16.49 -16.77 -1.88
CA THR A 303 16.87 -18.11 -2.36
C THR A 303 15.68 -19.03 -2.47
N THR A 304 14.77 -19.02 -1.49
CA THR A 304 13.61 -19.93 -1.45
C THR A 304 12.37 -19.39 -2.16
N LYS A 305 12.45 -18.23 -2.80
CA LYS A 305 11.32 -17.57 -3.45
C LYS A 305 10.44 -18.50 -4.31
N PRO A 306 10.97 -19.40 -5.18
CA PRO A 306 10.11 -20.30 -5.96
C PRO A 306 9.27 -21.24 -5.08
N TYR A 307 9.83 -21.72 -3.96
CA TYR A 307 9.12 -22.57 -3.00
C TYR A 307 8.11 -21.75 -2.19
N GLN A 308 8.49 -20.57 -1.71
CA GLN A 308 7.57 -19.70 -0.97
C GLN A 308 6.39 -19.23 -1.83
N ASP A 309 6.64 -18.88 -3.09
CA ASP A 309 5.60 -18.51 -4.04
C ASP A 309 4.66 -19.71 -4.30
N ALA A 310 5.19 -20.93 -4.38
CA ALA A 310 4.39 -22.16 -4.53
C ALA A 310 3.52 -22.46 -3.31
N VAL A 311 4.09 -22.44 -2.10
CA VAL A 311 3.32 -22.61 -0.85
C VAL A 311 2.18 -21.59 -0.77
N LYS A 312 2.47 -20.32 -1.07
CA LYS A 312 1.45 -19.27 -1.06
C LYS A 312 0.31 -19.53 -2.04
N LEU A 313 0.62 -19.98 -3.26
CA LEU A 313 -0.41 -20.29 -4.25
C LEU A 313 -1.32 -21.45 -3.79
N LEU A 314 -0.75 -22.48 -3.16
CA LEU A 314 -1.53 -23.60 -2.62
C LEU A 314 -2.37 -23.19 -1.41
N THR A 315 -1.83 -22.35 -0.52
CA THR A 315 -2.61 -21.76 0.58
C THR A 315 -3.75 -20.90 0.05
N GLU A 316 -3.48 -20.08 -0.97
CA GLU A 316 -4.52 -19.27 -1.62
C GLU A 316 -5.59 -20.15 -2.25
N GLN A 317 -5.23 -21.24 -2.92
CA GLN A 317 -6.17 -22.20 -3.47
C GLN A 317 -7.05 -22.82 -2.38
N GLU A 318 -6.45 -23.22 -1.26
CA GLU A 318 -7.19 -23.81 -0.14
C GLU A 318 -8.17 -22.80 0.47
N ASN A 319 -7.72 -21.57 0.72
CA ASN A 319 -8.58 -20.51 1.26
C ASN A 319 -9.81 -20.27 0.38
N TYR A 320 -9.65 -20.30 -0.96
CA TYR A 320 -10.77 -20.10 -1.89
C TYR A 320 -11.81 -21.22 -1.85
N LYS A 321 -11.45 -22.45 -1.42
CA LYS A 321 -12.41 -23.55 -1.25
C LYS A 321 -13.38 -23.31 -0.08
N HIS A 322 -13.01 -22.48 0.89
CA HIS A 322 -13.82 -22.18 2.08
C HIS A 322 -14.87 -21.09 1.85
N PHE A 323 -15.23 -20.77 0.60
CA PHE A 323 -16.25 -19.76 0.32
C PHE A 323 -17.59 -20.06 1.00
N ASP A 324 -18.05 -21.31 0.96
CA ASP A 324 -19.34 -21.69 1.55
C ASP A 324 -19.32 -21.56 3.09
N ASP A 325 -18.20 -21.90 3.72
CA ASP A 325 -17.99 -21.72 5.17
C ASP A 325 -18.03 -20.23 5.55
N ILE A 326 -17.37 -19.37 4.77
CA ILE A 326 -17.39 -17.91 4.96
C ILE A 326 -18.80 -17.36 4.74
N ALA A 327 -19.49 -17.83 3.70
CA ALA A 327 -20.84 -17.39 3.37
C ALA A 327 -21.87 -17.78 4.44
N ALA A 328 -21.68 -18.90 5.14
CA ALA A 328 -22.54 -19.32 6.25
C ALA A 328 -22.47 -18.36 7.45
N MET A 329 -21.33 -17.68 7.65
CA MET A 329 -21.16 -16.69 8.73
C MET A 329 -21.80 -15.33 8.40
N PHE A 330 -22.27 -15.12 7.17
CA PHE A 330 -22.71 -13.81 6.67
C PHE A 330 -23.85 -13.20 7.48
N ASP A 331 -24.91 -13.95 7.75
CA ASP A 331 -26.11 -13.39 8.39
C ASP A 331 -25.80 -12.93 9.82
N GLU A 332 -25.01 -13.71 10.57
CA GLU A 332 -24.57 -13.33 11.91
C GLU A 332 -23.58 -12.17 11.89
N ALA A 333 -22.60 -12.19 10.97
CA ALA A 333 -21.64 -11.11 10.80
C ALA A 333 -22.33 -9.78 10.43
N LYS A 334 -23.40 -9.85 9.63
CA LYS A 334 -24.21 -8.68 9.27
C LYS A 334 -24.87 -8.06 10.49
N VAL A 335 -25.48 -8.87 11.37
CA VAL A 335 -26.07 -8.37 12.62
C VAL A 335 -25.00 -7.72 13.52
N ARG A 336 -23.84 -8.39 13.69
CA ARG A 336 -22.73 -7.84 14.49
C ARG A 336 -22.17 -6.55 13.91
N LYS A 337 -22.04 -6.47 12.58
CA LYS A 337 -21.62 -5.25 11.87
C LYS A 337 -22.59 -4.11 12.11
N GLU A 338 -23.89 -4.34 11.92
CA GLU A 338 -24.93 -3.32 12.11
C GLU A 338 -24.95 -2.80 13.57
N GLU A 339 -24.78 -3.69 14.55
CA GLU A 339 -24.64 -3.31 15.95
C GLU A 339 -23.36 -2.49 16.20
N ASN A 340 -22.22 -2.94 15.67
CA ASN A 340 -20.96 -2.22 15.79
C ASN A 340 -21.02 -0.83 15.16
N ASP A 341 -21.69 -0.69 14.01
CA ASP A 341 -21.87 0.60 13.32
C ASP A 341 -22.80 1.53 14.12
N ARG A 342 -23.86 0.99 14.74
CA ARG A 342 -24.69 1.74 15.69
C ARG A 342 -23.87 2.24 16.86
N LEU A 343 -23.06 1.38 17.49
CA LEU A 343 -22.20 1.75 18.62
C LEU A 343 -21.13 2.78 18.22
N LYS A 344 -20.50 2.63 17.05
CA LYS A 344 -19.56 3.61 16.49
C LYS A 344 -20.22 4.96 16.29
N LYS A 345 -21.44 4.99 15.74
CA LYS A 345 -22.23 6.22 15.54
C LYS A 345 -22.59 6.88 16.86
N GLU A 346 -23.10 6.13 17.83
CA GLU A 346 -23.41 6.64 19.17
C GLU A 346 -22.17 7.21 19.87
N LYS A 347 -21.03 6.52 19.80
CA LYS A 347 -19.76 7.04 20.33
C LYS A 347 -19.33 8.32 19.62
N SER A 348 -19.43 8.37 18.29
CA SER A 348 -19.12 9.56 17.50
C SER A 348 -20.00 10.75 17.90
N ASP A 349 -21.29 10.52 18.07
CA ASP A 349 -22.26 11.55 18.42
C ASP A 349 -22.08 12.03 19.86
N LYS A 350 -21.73 11.13 20.80
CA LYS A 350 -21.30 11.50 22.17
C LYS A 350 -20.05 12.38 22.15
N VAL A 351 -19.01 11.99 21.42
CA VAL A 351 -17.77 12.78 21.30
C VAL A 351 -18.05 14.15 20.67
N LYS A 352 -18.92 14.24 19.65
CA LYS A 352 -19.34 15.52 19.06
C LYS A 352 -20.11 16.37 20.07
N ALA A 353 -21.04 15.79 20.82
CA ALA A 353 -21.80 16.49 21.85
C ALA A 353 -20.91 17.00 22.99
N GLU A 354 -19.95 16.20 23.45
CA GLU A 354 -18.95 16.60 24.45
C GLU A 354 -18.08 17.76 23.95
N ARG A 355 -17.59 17.70 22.71
CA ARG A 355 -16.85 18.79 22.09
C ARG A 355 -17.68 20.07 21.98
N LEU A 356 -18.95 19.98 21.60
CA LEU A 356 -19.85 21.13 21.53
C LEU A 356 -20.12 21.73 22.92
N ALA A 357 -20.35 20.89 23.93
CA ALA A 357 -20.54 21.31 25.31
C ALA A 357 -19.27 21.95 25.90
N GLU A 358 -18.07 21.44 25.57
CA GLU A 358 -16.80 22.03 25.97
C GLU A 358 -16.61 23.42 25.33
N ILE A 359 -16.89 23.56 24.03
CA ILE A 359 -16.86 24.85 23.33
C ILE A 359 -17.81 25.84 24.01
N GLU A 360 -19.02 25.42 24.37
CA GLU A 360 -19.98 26.27 25.07
C GLU A 360 -19.51 26.66 26.48
N ARG A 361 -18.96 25.71 27.25
CA ARG A 361 -18.35 25.98 28.56
C ARG A 361 -17.20 26.99 28.45
N LEU A 362 -16.35 26.88 27.42
CA LEU A 362 -15.27 27.84 27.16
C LEU A 362 -15.81 29.22 26.79
N LYS A 363 -16.89 29.31 26.00
CA LYS A 363 -17.57 30.59 25.69
C LYS A 363 -18.12 31.23 26.97
N ARG A 364 -18.87 30.49 27.78
CA ARG A 364 -19.43 30.99 29.06
C ARG A 364 -18.32 31.43 30.02
N LYS A 365 -17.21 30.67 30.15
CA LYS A 365 -16.05 31.07 30.95
C LYS A 365 -15.42 32.39 30.44
N ARG A 366 -15.31 32.57 29.12
CA ARG A 366 -14.81 33.82 28.52
C ARG A 366 -15.74 34.99 28.77
N GLU A 367 -17.05 34.79 28.69
CA GLU A 367 -18.07 35.81 28.98
C GLU A 367 -18.05 36.24 30.46
N LEU A 368 -18.04 35.27 31.38
CA LEU A 368 -17.88 35.54 32.81
C LEU A 368 -16.57 36.26 33.13
N ALA A 369 -15.45 35.88 32.47
CA ALA A 369 -14.18 36.58 32.63
C ALA A 369 -14.23 38.04 32.10
N LYS A 370 -15.01 38.31 31.05
CA LYS A 370 -15.24 39.68 30.55
C LYS A 370 -16.11 40.48 31.51
N GLN A 371 -17.20 39.90 32.03
CA GLN A 371 -18.07 40.55 33.03
C GLN A 371 -17.31 40.88 34.31
N ASN A 372 -16.56 39.91 34.86
CA ASN A 372 -15.71 40.13 36.04
C ASN A 372 -14.63 41.22 35.82
N ARG A 373 -14.16 41.42 34.59
CA ARG A 373 -13.24 42.53 34.25
C ARG A 373 -13.99 43.87 34.18
N ALA A 374 -15.21 43.90 33.68
CA ALA A 374 -16.07 45.08 33.65
C ALA A 374 -16.46 45.53 35.07
N ASP A 375 -16.92 44.59 35.91
CA ASP A 375 -17.32 44.88 37.30
C ASP A 375 -16.14 45.38 38.16
N LYS A 376 -14.93 44.87 37.92
CA LYS A 376 -13.71 45.38 38.55
C LYS A 376 -13.37 46.81 38.11
N LYS A 377 -13.70 47.17 36.87
CA LYS A 377 -13.49 48.52 36.33
C LYS A 377 -14.49 49.50 36.93
N ASP A 378 -15.77 49.12 36.97
CA ASP A 378 -16.84 49.93 37.59
C ASP A 378 -16.65 50.14 39.09
N LYS A 379 -16.18 49.13 39.83
CA LYS A 379 -15.81 49.28 41.25
C LYS A 379 -14.61 50.20 41.47
N LYS A 380 -13.65 50.19 40.55
CA LYS A 380 -12.48 51.09 40.60
C LYS A 380 -12.90 52.54 40.31
N ASP A 381 -13.82 52.73 39.36
CA ASP A 381 -14.33 54.05 39.00
C ASP A 381 -15.24 54.64 40.10
N LYS A 382 -16.03 53.82 40.80
CA LYS A 382 -16.82 54.25 41.98
C LYS A 382 -15.94 54.62 43.19
N ASN A 383 -14.92 53.82 43.50
CA ASN A 383 -13.98 54.12 44.61
C ASN A 383 -13.12 55.37 44.35
N ASN A 384 -12.96 55.80 43.09
CA ASN A 384 -12.26 57.03 42.75
C ASN A 384 -13.16 58.28 42.81
N ASN A 385 -14.48 58.13 42.89
CA ASN A 385 -15.44 59.24 43.00
C ASN A 385 -15.92 59.52 44.44
N GLU A 386 -15.55 58.69 45.43
CA GLU A 386 -15.85 58.89 46.86
C GLU A 386 -14.65 59.38 47.68
N LYS A 387 -13.56 59.80 47.01
CA LYS A 387 -12.45 60.57 47.59
C LYS A 387 -12.41 61.94 46.96
#